data_AF-A0A8S0Y4W2-F1
#
_entry.id   AF-A0A8S0Y4W2-F1
#
_cell.length_a   1.000
_cell.length_b   1.000
_cell.length_c   1.000
_cell.angle_alpha   90.00
_cell.angle_beta   90.00
_cell.angle_gamma   90.00
#
_symmetry.space_group_name_H-M   'P 1'
#
loop_
_entity.id
_entity.type
_entity.pdbx_description
1 polymer ?
#
loop_
_entity_poly.entity_id
_entity_poly.type
_entity_poly.pdbx_seq_one_letter_code
_entity_poly.pdbx_strand_id
1 'polypeptide(L)'
;MTLIMSLLHMLKKISKMQDSITTGLLGGLLGTIFMDTSNLLIYKAGKTETLYGHIAGGLWVAPFRTKQKKNFVLGELTHFGIGEDV
;
A
#
# COMPACT_ATOMS: atom_id res chain seq x y z
N MET A 1 27.09 -8.61 8.13
CA MET A 1 26.82 -10.07 7.96
C MET A 1 25.57 -10.53 8.73
N THR A 2 25.31 -10.00 9.93
CA THR A 2 24.15 -10.37 10.78
C THR A 2 22.78 -9.95 10.25
N LEU A 3 22.67 -8.77 9.61
CA LEU A 3 21.39 -8.23 9.14
C LEU A 3 20.75 -9.06 8.01
N ILE A 4 21.56 -9.45 7.02
CA ILE A 4 21.12 -10.28 5.89
C ILE A 4 20.67 -11.66 6.37
N MET A 5 21.41 -12.26 7.30
CA MET A 5 21.04 -13.56 7.89
C MET A 5 19.76 -13.49 8.72
N SER A 6 19.52 -12.37 9.42
CA SER A 6 18.28 -12.15 10.16
C SER A 6 17.08 -12.00 9.21
N LEU A 7 17.24 -11.26 8.12
CA LEU A 7 16.23 -11.12 7.07
C LEU A 7 15.88 -12.47 6.41
N LEU A 8 16.90 -13.26 6.06
CA LEU A 8 16.70 -14.59 5.48
C LEU A 8 15.97 -15.55 6.43
N HIS A 9 16.22 -15.47 7.74
CA HIS A 9 15.49 -16.25 8.74
C HIS A 9 14.01 -15.82 8.84
N MET A 10 13.72 -14.52 8.80
CA MET A 10 12.33 -14.03 8.77
C MET A 10 11.60 -14.50 7.50
N LEU A 11 12.25 -14.43 6.34
CA LEU A 11 11.68 -14.90 5.06
C LEU A 11 11.37 -16.41 5.11
N LYS A 12 12.27 -17.23 5.67
CA LYS A 12 12.01 -18.67 5.89
C LYS A 12 10.83 -18.93 6.82
N LYS A 13 10.67 -18.10 7.85
CA LYS A 13 9.56 -18.22 8.82
C LYS A 13 8.22 -17.84 8.16
N ILE A 14 8.19 -16.76 7.38
CA ILE A 14 7.02 -16.32 6.61
C ILE A 14 6.64 -17.37 5.56
N SER A 15 7.62 -17.94 4.84
CA SER A 15 7.35 -19.01 3.86
C SER A 15 6.83 -20.31 4.50
N LYS A 16 7.07 -20.54 5.80
CA LYS A 16 6.52 -21.69 6.53
C LYS A 16 5.10 -21.43 7.09
N MET A 17 4.63 -20.19 7.10
CA MET A 17 3.22 -19.88 7.37
C MET A 17 2.41 -20.28 6.14
N GLN A 18 1.87 -21.50 6.14
CA GLN A 18 0.99 -22.02 5.09
C GLN A 18 -0.49 -21.62 5.26
N ASP A 19 -0.80 -20.79 6.25
CA ASP A 19 -2.16 -20.26 6.40
C ASP A 19 -2.47 -19.30 5.24
N SER A 20 -3.42 -19.68 4.39
CA SER A 20 -3.78 -18.93 3.19
C SER A 20 -4.35 -17.55 3.52
N ILE A 21 -5.03 -17.42 4.67
CA ILE A 21 -5.57 -16.15 5.15
C ILE A 21 -4.42 -15.19 5.47
N THR A 22 -3.48 -15.61 6.32
CA THR A 22 -2.35 -14.75 6.71
C THR A 22 -1.45 -14.43 5.52
N THR A 23 -1.21 -15.40 4.62
CA THR A 23 -0.37 -15.20 3.44
C THR A 23 -1.03 -14.26 2.43
N GLY A 24 -2.35 -14.40 2.21
CA GLY A 24 -3.13 -13.49 1.36
C GLY A 24 -3.15 -12.06 1.91
N LEU A 25 -3.40 -11.89 3.21
CA LEU A 25 -3.38 -10.57 3.87
C LEU A 25 -2.01 -9.90 3.76
N LEU A 26 -0.92 -10.63 4.03
CA LEU A 26 0.44 -10.09 3.91
C LEU A 26 0.82 -9.80 2.46
N GLY A 27 0.40 -10.66 1.53
CA GLY A 27 0.61 -10.48 0.09
C GLY A 27 -0.09 -9.22 -0.42
N GLY A 28 -1.39 -9.07 -0.12
CA GLY A 28 -2.18 -7.90 -0.49
C GLY A 28 -1.62 -6.61 0.11
N LEU A 29 -1.28 -6.63 1.41
CA LEU A 29 -0.66 -5.46 2.06
C LEU A 29 0.66 -5.07 1.38
N LEU A 30 1.53 -6.04 1.09
CA LEU A 30 2.80 -5.77 0.39
C LEU A 30 2.54 -5.24 -1.03
N GLY A 31 1.59 -5.83 -1.75
CA GLY A 31 1.16 -5.37 -3.08
C GLY A 31 0.73 -3.91 -3.05
N THR A 32 -0.19 -3.55 -2.15
CA THR A 32 -0.68 -2.17 -1.99
C THR A 32 0.46 -1.21 -1.63
N ILE A 33 1.38 -1.58 -0.73
CA ILE A 33 2.55 -0.74 -0.41
C ILE A 33 3.41 -0.48 -1.66
N PHE A 34 3.73 -1.52 -2.42
CA PHE A 34 4.55 -1.40 -3.62
C PHE A 34 3.86 -0.55 -4.69
N MET A 35 2.55 -0.73 -4.87
CA MET A 35 1.78 0.04 -5.81
C MET A 35 1.69 1.51 -5.41
N ASP A 36 1.34 1.83 -4.16
CA ASP A 36 1.25 3.22 -3.69
C ASP A 36 2.61 3.93 -3.76
N THR A 37 3.68 3.22 -3.42
CA THR A 37 5.04 3.73 -3.57
C THR A 37 5.37 4.03 -5.03
N SER A 38 5.06 3.11 -5.94
CA SER A 38 5.26 3.29 -7.37
C SER A 38 4.48 4.49 -7.90
N ASN A 39 3.21 4.60 -7.52
CA ASN A 39 2.36 5.71 -7.92
C ASN A 39 2.87 7.05 -7.37
N LEU A 40 3.35 7.09 -6.13
CA LEU A 40 3.96 8.28 -5.54
C LEU A 40 5.21 8.74 -6.31
N LEU A 41 6.04 7.80 -6.76
CA LEU A 41 7.23 8.12 -7.57
C LEU A 41 6.83 8.69 -8.93
N ILE A 42 5.85 8.09 -9.60
CA ILE A 42 5.33 8.55 -10.90
C ILE A 42 4.67 9.94 -10.74
N TYR A 43 3.95 10.16 -9.64
CA TYR A 43 3.32 11.45 -9.31
C TYR A 43 4.36 12.54 -9.10
N LYS A 44 5.41 12.24 -8.33
CA LYS A 44 6.55 13.16 -8.12
C LYS A 44 7.31 13.46 -9.42
N ALA A 45 7.36 12.51 -10.35
CA ALA A 45 7.94 12.70 -11.69
C ALA A 45 7.02 13.50 -12.63
N GLY A 46 5.84 13.94 -12.18
CA GLY A 46 4.87 14.69 -12.99
C GLY A 46 4.22 13.86 -14.09
N LYS A 47 4.29 12.52 -14.00
CA LYS A 47 3.75 11.60 -15.01
C LYS A 47 2.30 11.16 -14.73
N THR A 48 1.80 11.43 -13.52
CA THR A 48 0.40 11.26 -13.15
C THR A 48 -0.05 12.46 -12.31
N GLU A 49 -1.33 12.83 -12.43
CA GLU A 49 -1.92 13.98 -11.75
C GLU A 49 -2.61 13.59 -10.43
N THR A 50 -2.70 12.30 -10.13
CA THR A 50 -3.41 11.77 -8.97
C THR A 50 -2.66 10.61 -8.31
N LEU A 51 -2.93 10.44 -7.02
CA LEU A 51 -2.44 9.32 -6.20
C LEU A 51 -3.64 8.44 -5.89
N TYR A 52 -3.41 7.16 -5.61
CA TYR A 52 -4.51 6.27 -5.25
C TYR A 52 -5.22 6.73 -3.98
N GLY A 53 -4.49 7.30 -3.00
CA GLY A 53 -5.10 7.99 -1.86
C GLY A 53 -5.99 9.20 -2.23
N HIS A 54 -5.75 9.88 -3.36
CA HIS A 54 -6.67 10.93 -3.84
C HIS A 54 -7.98 10.36 -4.38
N ILE A 55 -7.92 9.19 -5.01
CA ILE A 55 -9.07 8.49 -5.59
C ILE A 55 -9.90 7.87 -4.45
N ALA A 56 -9.25 7.10 -3.58
CA ALA A 56 -9.88 6.50 -2.41
C ALA A 56 -10.43 7.55 -1.43
N GLY A 57 -9.78 8.71 -1.30
CA GLY A 57 -10.30 9.84 -0.52
C GLY A 57 -11.64 10.37 -1.03
N GLY A 58 -11.96 10.15 -2.32
CA GLY A 58 -13.25 10.49 -2.93
C GLY A 58 -14.44 9.75 -2.33
N LEU A 59 -14.21 8.64 -1.61
CA LEU A 59 -15.25 7.93 -0.87
C LEU A 59 -15.78 8.74 0.32
N TRP A 60 -14.96 9.67 0.86
CA TRP A 60 -15.28 10.40 2.09
C TRP A 60 -15.56 11.87 1.86
N VAL A 61 -14.91 12.47 0.86
CA VAL A 61 -15.00 13.91 0.60
C VAL A 61 -15.10 14.18 -0.89
N ALA A 62 -15.63 15.35 -1.24
CA ALA A 62 -15.69 15.78 -2.63
C ALA A 62 -14.30 15.79 -3.32
N PRO A 63 -14.20 15.48 -4.63
CA PRO A 63 -12.93 15.28 -5.33
C PRO A 63 -11.93 16.44 -5.22
N PHE A 64 -12.40 17.70 -5.19
CA PHE A 64 -11.52 18.87 -5.06
C PHE A 64 -10.89 19.00 -3.65
N ARG A 65 -11.41 18.27 -2.65
CA ARG A 65 -10.89 18.26 -1.27
C ARG A 65 -9.93 17.11 -1.02
N THR A 66 -9.84 16.11 -1.89
CA THR A 66 -9.03 14.90 -1.65
C THR A 66 -7.52 15.19 -1.63
N LYS A 67 -7.07 16.23 -2.34
CA LYS A 67 -5.67 16.70 -2.33
C LYS A 67 -5.23 17.37 -1.02
N GLN A 68 -6.15 17.67 -0.10
CA GLN A 68 -5.78 18.19 1.22
C GLN A 68 -5.15 17.06 2.04
N LYS A 69 -3.98 17.31 2.65
CA LYS A 69 -3.19 16.29 3.38
C LYS A 69 -4.04 15.43 4.33
N LYS A 70 -4.98 16.03 5.06
CA LYS A 70 -5.85 15.32 6.02
C LYS A 70 -6.77 14.30 5.34
N ASN A 71 -7.30 14.65 4.16
CA ASN A 71 -8.21 13.79 3.41
C ASN A 71 -7.46 12.74 2.59
N PHE A 72 -6.27 13.09 2.11
CA PHE A 72 -5.36 12.16 1.47
C PHE A 72 -4.99 11.00 2.40
N VAL A 73 -4.63 11.28 3.66
CA VAL A 73 -4.35 10.23 4.65
C VAL A 73 -5.55 9.31 4.87
N LEU A 74 -6.76 9.89 4.93
CA LEU A 74 -7.99 9.10 5.06
C LEU A 74 -8.20 8.17 3.85
N GLY A 75 -7.95 8.70 2.65
CA GLY A 75 -7.99 7.94 1.41
C GLY A 75 -6.95 6.83 1.37
N GLU A 76 -5.71 7.10 1.74
CA GLU A 76 -4.62 6.11 1.78
C GLU A 76 -4.96 4.97 2.77
N LEU A 77 -5.48 5.29 3.96
CA LEU A 77 -5.95 4.27 4.91
C LEU A 77 -7.09 3.42 4.35
N THR A 78 -7.99 4.04 3.59
CA THR A 78 -9.09 3.34 2.94
C THR A 78 -8.58 2.41 1.85
N HIS A 79 -7.60 2.87 1.09
CA HIS A 79 -6.93 2.07 0.07
C HIS A 79 -6.22 0.85 0.68
N PHE A 80 -5.49 1.03 1.79
CA PHE A 80 -4.91 -0.08 2.55
C PHE A 80 -5.94 -1.04 3.14
N GLY A 81 -7.10 -0.53 3.58
CA GLY A 81 -8.14 -1.34 4.21
C GLY A 81 -8.95 -2.17 3.22
N ILE A 82 -9.14 -1.68 2.00
CA ILE A 82 -9.77 -2.44 0.91
C ILE A 82 -8.80 -3.49 0.37
N GLY A 83 -7.50 -3.17 0.36
CA GLY A 83 -6.46 -4.03 -0.19
C GLY A 83 -6.55 -4.10 -1.72
N GLU A 84 -5.44 -4.49 -2.35
CA GLU A 84 -5.48 -4.94 -3.73
C GLU A 84 -5.67 -6.45 -3.76
N ASP A 85 -6.64 -6.93 -4.53
CA ASP A 85 -6.87 -8.36 -4.75
C ASP A 85 -5.58 -9.01 -5.29
N VAL A 86 -5.07 -10.02 -4.57
CA VAL A 86 -4.01 -10.94 -5.02
C VAL A 86 -4.64 -12.20 -5.61
#